data_AF-A0A819NUM9-F1
#
_entry.id   AF-A0A819NUM9-F1
#
_cell.length_a   1.000
_cell.length_b   1.000
_cell.length_c   1.000
_cell.angle_alpha   90.00
_cell.angle_beta   90.00
_cell.angle_gamma   90.00
#
_symmetry.space_group_name_H-M   'P 1'
#
loop_
_entity.id
_entity.type
_entity.pdbx_description
1 polymer ?
#
loop_
_entity_poly.entity_id
_entity_poly.type
_entity_poly.pdbx_seq_one_letter_code
_entity_poly.pdbx_strand_id
1 'polypeptide(L)'
;RKKKQLSTDGKSSLGIIDEEELEHLQSDVEEEDEGKKEGSITSDLDDEDVGVEGIPVEPLYVLPLYAILSTDKQARVFEPPPPGMRLCVIATNVAETSITIANVKYIVDCGKAKTKYYDKLTGVSTFRIEWTSKASANQRTGRAGRTAPGHCYRLYSSAVYNDSFADYTPPEIVRKPVEDLVLQLKTLNIDRLANFPFPTPPDLKAIHVAEQILIQLNALDSKTPTKKITELGRRMSAFPINPRYSKMLVIAQENQVLLPYIIALVAALSVNEVLTNGQIKIQKDNQELSISLDDVRRQWIGQGESLLFGDMMVLLKAIGALDHGNSKNYQTVCTHYGLRPKAMTDIRKIRRQLIQIVKSILPETATILDSRLLPPTEQQICLLRKILAAGMVDRLAKRIEGPVVVNGHKANNAYQTLLLEEPVFIHPSSVLVNDLPTFICYQELHETTRIFIKNICGIQMDWIVQLNPHLCSFGPIEDEPCPRYDEIQDKMVCHRKATIGQRVSWSLGPSIETVFPTDTIDRFRWFGKYFLDGIICPRLLQFHPALLCSSNAMVKSWASLMERTQKFLNALVAKQIDNRTQLIEIWSTEPQYLLDIYCTWLPESLHTQVRSVWPPIPK
;
A
#
# COMPACT_ATOMS: atom_id res chain seq x y z
N ARG A 1 62.13 -20.64 -10.99
CA ARG A 1 62.92 -19.45 -10.59
C ARG A 1 61.98 -18.24 -10.52
N LYS A 2 61.77 -17.72 -9.31
CA LYS A 2 61.21 -16.41 -8.88
C LYS A 2 59.93 -15.85 -9.54
N LYS A 3 58.86 -15.90 -8.73
CA LYS A 3 57.78 -14.89 -8.65
C LYS A 3 58.35 -13.50 -8.34
N LYS A 4 57.82 -12.46 -8.99
CA LYS A 4 57.75 -11.04 -8.58
C LYS A 4 56.35 -10.60 -9.02
N GLN A 5 55.33 -10.55 -8.15
CA GLN A 5 54.94 -9.41 -7.32
C GLN A 5 55.21 -8.05 -8.00
N LEU A 6 54.17 -7.51 -8.64
CA LEU A 6 53.98 -6.08 -8.82
C LEU A 6 52.80 -5.66 -7.95
N SER A 7 53.09 -4.81 -6.97
CA SER A 7 52.13 -4.04 -6.18
C SER A 7 51.57 -2.91 -7.03
N THR A 8 50.24 -2.83 -7.11
CA THR A 8 49.51 -1.66 -7.63
C THR A 8 49.26 -0.69 -6.49
N ASP A 9 50.14 0.30 -6.34
CA ASP A 9 49.83 1.55 -5.63
C ASP A 9 49.83 2.67 -6.66
N GLY A 10 48.63 3.14 -6.99
CA GLY A 10 48.37 4.25 -7.89
C GLY A 10 47.06 4.90 -7.46
N LYS A 11 47.09 5.60 -6.32
CA LYS A 11 45.99 6.46 -5.87
C LYS A 11 45.78 7.58 -6.90
N SER A 12 44.72 7.48 -7.70
CA SER A 12 44.17 8.62 -8.44
C SER A 12 43.35 9.45 -7.46
N SER A 13 43.86 10.63 -7.10
CA SER A 13 43.15 11.67 -6.36
C SER A 13 42.06 12.27 -7.25
N LEU A 14 40.87 11.66 -7.23
CA LEU A 14 39.61 12.34 -7.55
C LEU A 14 39.21 13.09 -6.27
N GLY A 15 39.17 14.42 -6.34
CA GLY A 15 38.70 15.27 -5.25
C GLY A 15 37.25 14.92 -4.92
N ILE A 16 37.08 14.19 -3.83
CA ILE A 16 35.81 14.01 -3.14
C ILE A 16 35.59 15.34 -2.41
N ILE A 17 34.52 16.05 -2.74
CA ILE A 17 34.03 17.17 -1.94
C ILE A 17 33.53 16.54 -0.64
N ASP A 18 34.08 16.98 0.50
CA ASP A 18 33.74 16.47 1.83
C ASP A 18 32.24 16.70 2.13
N GLU A 19 31.60 15.69 2.72
CA GLU A 19 30.17 15.71 3.08
C GLU A 19 29.82 16.86 4.03
N GLU A 20 30.79 17.40 4.78
CA GLU A 20 30.62 18.54 5.70
C GLU A 20 30.44 19.89 4.96
N GLU A 21 30.99 20.08 3.75
CA GLU A 21 30.79 21.31 2.97
C GLU A 21 29.39 21.38 2.30
N LEU A 22 28.76 20.23 2.07
CA LEU A 22 27.39 20.15 1.55
C LEU A 22 26.33 20.38 2.63
N GLU A 23 26.63 20.04 3.89
CA GLU A 23 25.74 20.32 5.04
C GLU A 23 25.69 21.82 5.37
N HIS A 24 26.81 22.54 5.24
CA HIS A 24 26.84 23.99 5.48
C HIS A 24 26.10 24.84 4.43
N LEU A 25 25.93 24.34 3.20
CA LEU A 25 25.17 25.04 2.15
C LEU A 25 23.67 24.71 2.16
N GLN A 26 23.25 23.71 2.95
CA GLN A 26 21.84 23.31 3.10
C GLN A 26 21.24 23.73 4.46
N SER A 27 22.07 23.99 5.48
CA SER A 27 21.61 24.58 6.75
C SER A 27 21.07 26.00 6.59
N ASP A 28 21.56 26.75 5.60
CA ASP A 28 21.31 28.20 5.50
C ASP A 28 20.01 28.55 4.73
N VAL A 29 19.16 27.56 4.40
CA VAL A 29 17.90 27.77 3.66
C VAL A 29 16.65 27.37 4.46
N GLU A 30 16.78 26.76 5.65
CA GLU A 30 15.61 26.28 6.42
C GLU A 30 15.48 26.79 7.88
N GLU A 31 16.35 27.68 8.36
CA GLU A 31 16.15 28.37 9.65
C GLU A 31 16.08 29.89 9.48
N GLU A 32 14.90 30.43 9.16
CA GLU A 32 14.49 31.79 9.55
C GLU A 32 12.99 32.03 9.23
N ASP A 33 12.10 31.61 10.14
CA ASP A 33 10.80 32.31 10.30
C ASP A 33 10.27 32.14 11.74
N GLU A 34 10.97 32.75 12.69
CA GLU A 34 10.36 33.18 13.96
C GLU A 34 10.65 34.66 14.20
N GLY A 35 9.58 35.45 14.22
CA GLY A 35 9.63 36.90 14.18
C GLY A 35 10.42 37.56 15.32
N LYS A 36 11.33 38.47 14.94
CA LYS A 36 11.75 39.61 15.76
C LYS A 36 11.79 40.89 14.93
N LYS A 37 11.44 41.97 15.64
CA LYS A 37 11.14 43.33 15.19
C LYS A 37 12.22 43.97 14.31
N GLU A 38 11.73 44.87 13.46
CA GLU A 38 12.47 45.92 12.74
C GLU A 38 13.70 46.44 13.52
N GLY A 39 14.86 46.25 12.91
CA GLY A 39 16.12 46.86 13.28
C GLY A 39 16.97 46.99 12.02
N SER A 40 17.00 48.19 11.45
CA SER A 40 17.88 48.58 10.35
C SER A 40 19.34 48.30 10.72
N ILE A 41 19.95 47.30 10.10
CA ILE A 41 21.40 47.08 10.12
C ILE A 41 21.87 47.21 8.68
N THR A 42 22.43 48.38 8.39
CA THR A 42 23.23 48.66 7.20
C THR A 42 24.53 47.88 7.34
N SER A 43 24.76 46.87 6.50
CA SER A 43 26.07 46.22 6.36
C SER A 43 26.67 46.63 5.03
N ASP A 44 27.66 47.52 5.12
CA ASP A 44 28.54 47.95 4.05
C ASP A 44 29.31 46.74 3.49
N LEU A 45 28.84 46.20 2.38
CA LEU A 45 29.64 45.36 1.50
C LEU A 45 29.75 46.11 0.19
N ASP A 46 30.97 46.57 -0.10
CA ASP A 46 31.33 47.29 -1.29
C ASP A 46 30.92 46.49 -2.53
N ASP A 47 29.83 46.92 -3.17
CA ASP A 47 29.52 46.63 -4.56
C ASP A 47 30.67 47.22 -5.41
N GLU A 48 31.71 46.44 -5.65
CA GLU A 48 32.51 46.64 -6.86
C GLU A 48 31.63 46.26 -8.05
N ASP A 49 30.77 47.22 -8.40
CA ASP A 49 29.99 47.30 -9.61
C ASP A 49 30.97 47.17 -10.79
N VAL A 50 31.07 45.96 -11.34
CA VAL A 50 31.67 45.75 -12.66
C VAL A 50 30.69 46.37 -13.65
N GLY A 51 30.76 47.70 -13.74
CA GLY A 51 29.92 48.54 -14.56
C GLY A 51 30.07 48.13 -16.02
N VAL A 52 29.14 47.31 -16.50
CA VAL A 52 28.92 47.14 -17.93
C VAL A 52 28.03 48.30 -18.39
N GLU A 53 28.57 49.53 -18.33
CA GLU A 53 27.89 50.71 -18.84
C GLU A 53 27.73 50.60 -20.36
N GLY A 54 26.49 50.70 -20.85
CA GLY A 54 26.18 50.90 -22.28
C GLY A 54 25.39 49.80 -22.99
N ILE A 55 24.95 48.73 -22.32
CA ILE A 55 24.04 47.75 -22.93
C ILE A 55 22.58 48.15 -22.62
N PRO A 56 21.75 48.48 -23.62
CA PRO A 56 20.31 48.69 -23.39
C PRO A 56 19.70 47.38 -22.90
N VAL A 57 19.29 47.34 -21.63
CA VAL A 57 18.68 46.15 -21.02
C VAL A 57 17.22 46.09 -21.46
N GLU A 58 16.92 45.22 -22.42
CA GLU A 58 15.54 44.94 -22.82
C GLU A 58 14.78 44.28 -21.66
N PRO A 59 13.53 44.68 -21.37
CA PRO A 59 12.76 44.11 -20.28
C PRO A 59 12.37 42.64 -20.57
N LEU A 60 12.43 41.79 -19.54
CA LEU A 60 12.21 40.35 -19.63
C LEU A 60 10.85 39.96 -19.01
N TYR A 61 10.05 39.19 -19.74
CA TYR A 61 8.80 38.60 -19.25
C TYR A 61 9.04 37.14 -18.87
N VAL A 62 9.19 36.88 -17.57
CA VAL A 62 9.59 35.57 -17.02
C VAL A 62 8.37 34.77 -16.57
N LEU A 63 8.23 33.53 -17.08
CA LEU A 63 7.15 32.62 -16.70
C LEU A 63 7.69 31.25 -16.26
N PRO A 64 7.24 30.70 -15.11
CA PRO A 64 7.56 29.33 -14.73
C PRO A 64 6.67 28.32 -15.47
N LEU A 65 7.20 27.14 -15.80
CA LEU A 65 6.46 26.05 -16.44
C LEU A 65 6.82 24.67 -15.87
N TYR A 66 5.88 24.06 -15.15
CA TYR A 66 6.02 22.71 -14.61
C TYR A 66 4.67 22.02 -14.48
N ALA A 67 4.65 20.69 -14.39
CA ALA A 67 3.45 19.87 -14.57
C ALA A 67 2.32 20.18 -13.57
N ILE A 68 2.68 20.58 -12.35
CA ILE A 68 1.77 20.83 -11.22
C ILE A 68 1.17 22.25 -11.26
N LEU A 69 1.75 23.15 -12.05
CA LEU A 69 1.27 24.52 -12.21
C LEU A 69 -0.19 24.55 -12.69
N SER A 70 -0.98 25.54 -12.25
CA SER A 70 -2.39 25.66 -12.65
C SER A 70 -2.52 25.85 -14.16
N THR A 71 -3.61 25.33 -14.74
CA THR A 71 -3.87 25.41 -16.19
C THR A 71 -3.81 26.84 -16.70
N ASP A 72 -4.39 27.79 -15.97
CA ASP A 72 -4.40 29.21 -16.35
C ASP A 72 -2.98 29.80 -16.41
N LYS A 73 -2.11 29.44 -15.45
CA LYS A 73 -0.71 29.88 -15.44
C LYS A 73 0.12 29.16 -16.52
N GLN A 74 -0.14 27.89 -16.81
CA GLN A 74 0.49 27.17 -17.92
C GLN A 74 0.09 27.78 -19.27
N ALA A 75 -1.17 28.22 -19.42
CA ALA A 75 -1.70 28.80 -20.65
C ALA A 75 -1.00 30.11 -21.03
N ARG A 76 -0.62 30.93 -20.04
CA ARG A 76 0.12 32.19 -20.24
C ARG A 76 1.42 32.04 -21.02
N VAL A 77 2.03 30.86 -21.03
CA VAL A 77 3.25 30.59 -21.79
C VAL A 77 3.01 30.57 -23.30
N PHE A 78 1.77 30.34 -23.74
CA PHE A 78 1.40 30.38 -25.16
C PHE A 78 0.94 31.76 -25.64
N GLU A 79 0.63 32.66 -24.71
CA GLU A 79 0.23 34.03 -25.03
C GLU A 79 1.47 34.84 -25.46
N PRO A 80 1.32 35.77 -26.43
CA PRO A 80 2.42 36.63 -26.81
C PRO A 80 2.86 37.48 -25.60
N PRO A 81 4.17 37.72 -25.43
CA PRO A 81 4.65 38.60 -24.37
C PRO A 81 4.14 40.04 -24.59
N PRO A 82 4.04 40.86 -23.52
CA PRO A 82 3.72 42.27 -23.66
C PRO A 82 4.67 43.01 -24.63
N PRO A 83 4.21 44.05 -25.34
CA PRO A 83 5.02 44.79 -26.30
C PRO A 83 6.32 45.31 -25.67
N GLY A 84 7.43 45.15 -26.37
CA GLY A 84 8.76 45.58 -25.91
C GLY A 84 9.43 44.64 -24.91
N MET A 85 8.79 43.53 -24.51
CA MET A 85 9.36 42.55 -23.58
C MET A 85 9.75 41.24 -24.27
N ARG A 86 10.89 40.66 -23.86
CA ARG A 86 11.33 39.34 -24.32
C ARG A 86 10.76 38.23 -23.44
N LEU A 87 10.19 37.19 -24.03
CA LEU A 87 9.70 36.02 -23.29
C LEU A 87 10.88 35.15 -22.80
N CYS A 88 10.86 34.82 -21.51
CA CYS A 88 11.75 33.84 -20.88
C CYS A 88 10.91 32.83 -20.11
N VAL A 89 11.09 31.54 -20.38
CA VAL A 89 10.32 30.48 -19.72
C VAL A 89 11.26 29.57 -18.96
N ILE A 90 11.07 29.48 -17.64
CA ILE A 90 11.82 28.57 -16.77
C ILE A 90 11.01 27.28 -16.66
N ALA A 91 11.44 26.24 -17.37
CA ALA A 91 10.66 25.02 -17.53
C ALA A 91 11.34 23.76 -17.00
N THR A 92 10.53 22.79 -16.57
CA THR A 92 10.97 21.40 -16.33
C THR A 92 10.87 20.57 -17.62
N ASN A 93 11.07 19.25 -17.55
CA ASN A 93 10.96 18.30 -18.67
C ASN A 93 9.59 18.35 -19.40
N VAL A 94 8.58 19.03 -18.86
CA VAL A 94 7.31 19.29 -19.56
C VAL A 94 7.50 20.01 -20.90
N ALA A 95 8.48 20.91 -21.00
CA ALA A 95 8.80 21.60 -22.26
C ALA A 95 9.59 20.72 -23.24
N GLU A 96 10.25 19.65 -22.75
CA GLU A 96 11.07 18.73 -23.56
C GLU A 96 10.21 17.83 -24.44
N THR A 97 9.05 17.37 -23.96
CA THR A 97 8.17 16.42 -24.67
C THR A 97 6.77 16.98 -24.89
N SER A 98 6.08 17.32 -23.79
CA SER A 98 4.62 17.42 -23.71
C SER A 98 4.03 18.72 -24.24
N ILE A 99 4.81 19.81 -24.24
CA ILE A 99 4.33 21.14 -24.62
C ILE A 99 5.24 21.75 -25.69
N THR A 100 4.63 22.47 -26.62
CA THR A 100 5.29 23.12 -27.73
C THR A 100 5.08 24.63 -27.64
N ILE A 101 6.08 25.35 -27.14
CA ILE A 101 6.03 26.81 -27.03
C ILE A 101 6.45 27.39 -28.39
N ALA A 102 5.60 28.23 -28.98
CA ALA A 102 5.92 28.91 -30.24
C ALA A 102 7.02 29.96 -30.03
N ASN A 103 7.77 30.27 -31.10
CA ASN A 103 8.73 31.37 -31.14
C ASN A 103 9.89 31.30 -30.11
N VAL A 104 10.19 30.12 -29.58
CA VAL A 104 11.39 29.90 -28.77
C VAL A 104 12.58 29.75 -29.69
N LYS A 105 13.50 30.73 -29.66
CA LYS A 105 14.73 30.74 -30.46
C LYS A 105 15.97 30.34 -29.66
N TYR A 106 15.92 30.46 -28.34
CA TYR A 106 17.07 30.23 -27.46
C TYR A 106 16.69 29.24 -26.37
N ILE A 107 17.50 28.20 -26.20
CA ILE A 107 17.38 27.23 -25.11
C ILE A 107 18.64 27.29 -24.27
N VAL A 108 18.47 27.39 -22.95
CA VAL A 108 19.54 27.18 -21.97
C VAL A 108 19.26 25.83 -21.30
N ASP A 109 20.17 24.88 -21.49
CA ASP A 109 20.03 23.51 -20.97
C ASP A 109 20.93 23.30 -19.75
N CYS A 110 20.32 23.03 -18.61
CA CYS A 110 21.04 22.71 -17.37
C CYS A 110 21.75 21.35 -17.40
N GLY A 111 21.37 20.46 -18.33
CA GLY A 111 21.95 19.11 -18.44
C GLY A 111 21.52 18.14 -17.35
N LYS A 112 20.77 18.58 -16.34
CA LYS A 112 20.27 17.73 -15.25
C LYS A 112 18.78 17.43 -15.40
N ALA A 113 18.33 16.34 -14.78
CA ALA A 113 16.93 15.96 -14.68
C ALA A 113 16.64 15.38 -13.29
N LYS A 114 15.46 15.70 -12.74
CA LYS A 114 14.96 15.09 -11.51
C LYS A 114 14.21 13.80 -11.88
N THR A 115 14.70 12.67 -11.40
CA THR A 115 14.16 11.34 -11.70
C THR A 115 13.66 10.66 -10.42
N LYS A 116 12.47 10.05 -10.48
CA LYS A 116 11.95 9.21 -9.40
C LYS A 116 12.61 7.83 -9.49
N TYR A 117 13.31 7.45 -8.45
CA TYR A 117 13.86 6.11 -8.25
C TYR A 117 12.96 5.33 -7.30
N TYR A 118 12.79 4.05 -7.59
CA TYR A 118 12.07 3.11 -6.74
C TYR A 118 13.03 1.98 -6.38
N ASP A 119 13.29 1.81 -5.09
CA ASP A 119 14.03 0.66 -4.62
C ASP A 119 13.09 -0.56 -4.57
N LYS A 120 13.47 -1.58 -5.33
CA LYS A 120 12.69 -2.81 -5.53
C LYS A 120 12.55 -3.65 -4.27
N LEU A 121 13.50 -3.54 -3.34
CA LEU A 121 13.51 -4.37 -2.12
C LEU A 121 12.75 -3.68 -0.99
N THR A 122 13.06 -2.42 -0.74
CA THR A 122 12.46 -1.66 0.36
C THR A 122 11.12 -1.04 -0.01
N GLY A 123 10.87 -0.86 -1.30
CA GLY A 123 9.68 -0.20 -1.83
C GLY A 123 9.64 1.31 -1.58
N VAL A 124 10.80 1.91 -1.24
CA VAL A 124 11.00 3.35 -1.03
C VAL A 124 11.14 4.07 -2.37
N SER A 125 10.51 5.23 -2.47
CA SER A 125 10.67 6.13 -3.60
C SER A 125 11.51 7.35 -3.23
N THR A 126 12.52 7.67 -4.04
CA THR A 126 13.41 8.82 -3.80
C THR A 126 13.52 9.63 -5.09
N PHE A 127 13.60 10.96 -4.99
CA PHE A 127 13.91 11.81 -6.14
C PHE A 127 15.40 12.13 -6.15
N ARG A 128 16.07 11.84 -7.26
CA ARG A 128 17.50 12.19 -7.44
C ARG A 128 17.67 13.11 -8.63
N ILE A 129 18.63 14.03 -8.52
CA ILE A 129 19.03 14.92 -9.61
C ILE A 129 20.25 14.30 -10.28
N GLU A 130 20.12 13.96 -11.55
CA GLU A 130 21.15 13.26 -12.31
C GLU A 130 21.36 13.91 -13.66
N TRP A 131 22.43 13.51 -14.36
CA TRP A 131 22.65 13.91 -15.75
C TRP A 131 21.51 13.38 -16.63
N THR A 132 21.05 14.23 -17.55
CA THR A 132 20.09 13.83 -18.57
C THR A 132 20.75 12.92 -19.61
N SER A 133 19.96 12.27 -20.45
CA SER A 133 20.51 11.47 -21.56
C SER A 133 20.91 12.36 -22.74
N LYS A 134 21.83 11.89 -23.59
CA LYS A 134 22.17 12.57 -24.84
C LYS A 134 20.93 12.75 -25.73
N ALA A 135 20.06 11.75 -25.78
CA ALA A 135 18.77 11.83 -26.47
C ALA A 135 17.89 12.98 -25.93
N SER A 136 17.72 13.09 -24.61
CA SER A 136 16.95 14.16 -23.99
C SER A 136 17.57 15.54 -24.21
N ALA A 137 18.89 15.68 -24.05
CA ALA A 137 19.62 16.91 -24.35
C ALA A 137 19.42 17.35 -25.81
N ASN A 138 19.48 16.41 -26.76
CA ASN A 138 19.24 16.68 -28.17
C ASN A 138 17.78 17.06 -28.44
N GLN A 139 16.83 16.43 -27.75
CA GLN A 139 15.41 16.80 -27.84
C GLN A 139 15.16 18.23 -27.33
N ARG A 140 15.81 18.64 -26.23
CA ARG A 140 15.78 20.01 -25.70
C ARG A 140 16.36 20.99 -26.72
N THR A 141 17.50 20.69 -27.32
CA THR A 141 18.08 21.49 -28.42
C THR A 141 17.09 21.67 -29.57
N GLY A 142 16.37 20.61 -29.96
CA GLY A 142 15.34 20.64 -30.99
C GLY A 142 14.13 21.54 -30.68
N ARG A 143 13.98 22.02 -29.43
CA ARG A 143 12.92 22.99 -29.06
C ARG A 143 13.23 24.41 -29.52
N ALA A 144 14.52 24.77 -29.71
CA ALA A 144 14.94 26.09 -30.20
C ALA A 144 14.72 26.28 -31.71
N GLY A 145 14.79 25.19 -32.48
CA GLY A 145 14.87 25.21 -33.94
C GLY A 145 13.56 24.90 -34.68
N ARG A 146 12.40 25.17 -34.07
CA ARG A 146 11.11 24.69 -34.61
C ARG A 146 10.57 25.52 -35.77
N THR A 147 10.52 26.83 -35.60
CA THR A 147 9.94 27.77 -36.57
C THR A 147 11.00 28.66 -37.23
N ALA A 148 12.18 28.75 -36.63
CA ALA A 148 13.32 29.52 -37.13
C ALA A 148 14.62 28.88 -36.64
N PRO A 149 15.78 29.21 -37.24
CA PRO A 149 17.08 28.84 -36.70
C PRO A 149 17.22 29.32 -35.25
N GLY A 150 17.54 28.40 -34.35
CA GLY A 150 17.68 28.66 -32.93
C GLY A 150 19.05 28.27 -32.38
N HIS A 151 19.37 28.77 -31.21
CA HIS A 151 20.60 28.47 -30.48
C HIS A 151 20.30 27.71 -29.20
N CYS A 152 21.13 26.72 -28.89
CA CYS A 152 21.07 25.99 -27.63
C CYS A 152 22.41 26.16 -26.90
N TYR A 153 22.35 26.77 -25.73
CA TYR A 153 23.47 26.93 -24.81
C TYR A 153 23.39 25.82 -23.76
N ARG A 154 24.39 24.96 -23.73
CA ARG A 154 24.50 23.86 -22.76
C ARG A 154 25.40 24.30 -21.62
N LEU A 155 24.92 24.19 -20.38
CA LEU A 155 25.66 24.57 -19.17
C LEU A 155 26.66 23.48 -18.72
N TYR A 156 27.12 22.65 -19.65
CA TYR A 156 28.01 21.52 -19.41
C TYR A 156 28.99 21.38 -20.58
N SER A 157 30.20 20.91 -20.28
CA SER A 157 31.27 20.79 -21.28
C SER A 157 31.00 19.66 -22.28
N SER A 158 31.70 19.71 -23.42
CA SER A 158 31.68 18.64 -24.42
C SER A 158 32.17 17.30 -23.85
N ALA A 159 33.18 17.34 -22.97
CA ALA A 159 33.67 16.15 -22.26
C ALA A 159 32.57 15.52 -21.39
N VAL A 160 31.86 16.33 -20.60
CA VAL A 160 30.73 15.83 -19.76
C VAL A 160 29.62 15.24 -20.63
N TYR A 161 29.30 15.87 -21.76
CA TYR A 161 28.29 15.34 -22.69
C TYR A 161 28.72 14.00 -23.31
N ASN A 162 29.99 13.84 -23.67
CA ASN A 162 30.47 12.62 -24.34
C ASN A 162 30.70 11.47 -23.37
N ASP A 163 31.30 11.75 -22.21
CA ASP A 163 31.82 10.74 -21.29
C ASP A 163 30.85 10.41 -20.14
N SER A 164 30.05 11.39 -19.68
CA SER A 164 29.19 11.22 -18.50
C SER A 164 27.71 10.95 -18.83
N PHE A 165 27.21 11.40 -19.98
CA PHE A 165 25.79 11.24 -20.32
C PHE A 165 25.54 9.87 -20.95
N ALA A 166 24.51 9.17 -20.47
CA ALA A 166 23.99 7.99 -21.14
C ALA A 166 23.36 8.37 -22.49
N ASP A 167 23.49 7.52 -23.51
CA ASP A 167 22.92 7.81 -24.83
C ASP A 167 21.38 7.94 -24.79
N TYR A 168 20.73 7.06 -24.02
CA TYR A 168 19.28 7.01 -23.87
C TYR A 168 18.87 6.92 -22.39
N THR A 169 17.71 7.50 -22.08
CA THR A 169 17.10 7.38 -20.75
C THR A 169 16.64 5.93 -20.53
N PRO A 170 16.94 5.30 -19.37
CA PRO A 170 16.50 3.95 -19.09
C PRO A 170 14.97 3.79 -19.21
N PRO A 171 14.48 2.68 -19.79
CA PRO A 171 13.05 2.40 -19.90
C PRO A 171 12.32 2.47 -18.54
N GLU A 172 11.02 2.76 -18.58
CA GLU A 172 10.23 2.87 -17.35
C GLU A 172 10.05 1.52 -16.63
N ILE A 173 9.94 0.43 -17.41
CA ILE A 173 9.76 -0.94 -16.90
C ILE A 173 10.87 -1.41 -15.96
N VAL A 174 12.08 -0.86 -16.07
CA VAL A 174 13.21 -1.22 -15.18
C VAL A 174 13.26 -0.36 -13.91
N ARG A 175 12.49 0.74 -13.86
CA ARG A 175 12.50 1.74 -12.78
C ARG A 175 11.24 1.76 -11.92
N LYS A 176 10.18 1.05 -12.33
CA LYS A 176 8.90 0.98 -11.60
C LYS A 176 8.56 -0.44 -11.17
N PRO A 177 7.72 -0.60 -10.14
CA PRO A 177 7.10 -1.88 -9.81
C PRO A 177 6.33 -2.44 -11.01
N VAL A 178 6.36 -3.76 -11.19
CA VAL A 178 5.78 -4.46 -12.35
C VAL A 178 4.63 -5.40 -11.99
N GLU A 179 4.07 -5.33 -10.78
CA GLU A 179 2.97 -6.23 -10.35
C GLU A 179 1.73 -6.18 -11.25
N ASP A 180 1.38 -5.02 -11.78
CA ASP A 180 0.26 -4.88 -12.71
C ASP A 180 0.54 -5.64 -14.04
N LEU A 181 1.72 -5.43 -14.60
CA LEU A 181 2.18 -6.14 -15.80
C LEU A 181 2.21 -7.65 -15.58
N VAL A 182 2.75 -8.11 -14.43
CA VAL A 182 2.80 -9.53 -14.09
C VAL A 182 1.40 -10.13 -13.99
N LEU A 183 0.45 -9.43 -13.35
CA LEU A 183 -0.93 -9.89 -13.25
C LEU A 183 -1.57 -10.04 -14.64
N GLN A 184 -1.43 -9.04 -15.51
CA GLN A 184 -1.96 -9.09 -16.88
C GLN A 184 -1.35 -10.24 -17.71
N LEU A 185 -0.03 -10.45 -17.63
CA LEU A 185 0.63 -11.56 -18.33
C LEU A 185 0.14 -12.93 -17.83
N LYS A 186 -0.06 -13.09 -16.51
CA LYS A 186 -0.61 -14.33 -15.94
C LYS A 186 -2.07 -14.55 -16.37
N THR A 187 -2.87 -13.50 -16.53
CA THR A 187 -4.24 -13.62 -17.10
C THR A 187 -4.20 -14.14 -18.55
N LEU A 188 -3.17 -13.80 -19.32
CA LEU A 188 -2.93 -14.32 -20.67
C LEU A 188 -2.31 -15.73 -20.69
N ASN A 189 -2.26 -16.41 -19.54
CA ASN A 189 -1.63 -17.73 -19.35
C ASN A 189 -0.12 -17.77 -19.69
N ILE A 190 0.58 -16.65 -19.52
CA ILE A 190 2.03 -16.57 -19.67
C ILE A 190 2.68 -16.87 -18.31
N ASP A 191 2.96 -18.15 -18.07
CA ASP A 191 3.46 -18.62 -16.77
C ASP A 191 4.94 -18.25 -16.53
N ARG A 192 5.78 -18.34 -17.56
CA ARG A 192 7.24 -18.13 -17.45
C ARG A 192 7.63 -16.75 -17.98
N LEU A 193 7.54 -15.75 -17.11
CA LEU A 193 7.81 -14.36 -17.48
C LEU A 193 9.27 -14.11 -17.90
N ALA A 194 10.22 -14.91 -17.41
CA ALA A 194 11.63 -14.82 -17.83
C ALA A 194 11.83 -15.07 -19.34
N ASN A 195 10.93 -15.83 -19.99
CA ASN A 195 11.00 -16.14 -21.41
C ASN A 195 10.17 -15.18 -22.28
N PHE A 196 9.46 -14.22 -21.66
CA PHE A 196 8.65 -13.29 -22.41
C PHE A 196 9.55 -12.31 -23.17
N PRO A 197 9.30 -12.05 -24.47
CA PRO A 197 10.19 -11.26 -25.33
C PRO A 197 10.03 -9.75 -25.09
N PHE A 198 10.48 -9.26 -23.94
CA PHE A 198 10.50 -7.82 -23.66
C PHE A 198 11.54 -7.10 -24.54
N PRO A 199 11.25 -5.89 -25.07
CA PRO A 199 12.27 -5.06 -25.73
C PRO A 199 13.45 -4.74 -24.80
N THR A 200 13.13 -4.51 -23.52
CA THR A 200 14.10 -4.47 -22.43
C THR A 200 13.46 -5.16 -21.24
N PRO A 201 13.98 -6.31 -20.80
CA PRO A 201 13.36 -7.07 -19.72
C PRO A 201 13.47 -6.32 -18.38
N PRO A 202 12.43 -6.39 -17.53
CA PRO A 202 12.58 -6.00 -16.14
C PRO A 202 13.56 -6.92 -15.43
N ASP A 203 14.15 -6.43 -14.34
CA ASP A 203 15.00 -7.22 -13.47
C ASP A 203 14.22 -8.43 -12.92
N LEU A 204 14.84 -9.61 -12.94
CA LEU A 204 14.26 -10.84 -12.40
C LEU A 204 13.86 -10.69 -10.93
N LYS A 205 14.60 -9.87 -10.16
CA LYS A 205 14.23 -9.54 -8.77
C LYS A 205 12.90 -8.77 -8.71
N ALA A 206 12.68 -7.83 -9.62
CA ALA A 206 11.43 -7.07 -9.68
C ALA A 206 10.23 -7.96 -10.05
N ILE A 207 10.43 -8.92 -10.98
CA ILE A 207 9.42 -9.93 -11.30
C ILE A 207 9.11 -10.80 -10.07
N HIS A 208 10.14 -11.26 -9.35
CA HIS A 208 9.94 -12.07 -8.14
C HIS A 208 9.16 -11.30 -7.07
N VAL A 209 9.53 -10.05 -6.78
CA VAL A 209 8.83 -9.20 -5.81
C VAL A 209 7.37 -8.98 -6.23
N ALA A 210 7.11 -8.72 -7.51
CA ALA A 210 5.76 -8.62 -8.07
C ALA A 210 4.95 -9.91 -7.86
N GLU A 211 5.51 -11.08 -8.15
CA GLU A 211 4.84 -12.36 -7.91
C GLU A 211 4.54 -12.58 -6.42
N GLN A 212 5.46 -12.22 -5.52
CA GLN A 212 5.21 -12.32 -4.07
C GLN A 212 4.08 -11.40 -3.62
N ILE A 213 4.05 -10.15 -4.07
CA ILE A 213 2.95 -9.22 -3.76
C ILE A 213 1.62 -9.80 -4.25
N LEU A 214 1.57 -10.33 -5.48
CA LEU A 214 0.34 -10.91 -6.02
C LEU A 214 -0.09 -12.19 -5.27
N ILE A 215 0.84 -13.00 -4.78
CA ILE A 215 0.55 -14.12 -3.87
C ILE A 215 -0.01 -13.59 -2.54
N GLN A 216 0.60 -12.55 -1.95
CA GLN A 216 0.12 -11.94 -0.71
C GLN A 216 -1.31 -11.37 -0.87
N LEU A 217 -1.62 -10.86 -2.06
CA LEU A 217 -2.95 -10.38 -2.44
C LEU A 217 -3.94 -11.52 -2.77
N ASN A 218 -3.51 -12.79 -2.73
CA ASN A 218 -4.27 -13.98 -3.18
C ASN A 218 -4.67 -13.94 -4.67
N ALA A 219 -3.98 -13.13 -5.49
CA ALA A 219 -4.18 -13.06 -6.93
C ALA A 219 -3.49 -14.21 -7.68
N LEU A 220 -2.42 -14.78 -7.09
CA LEU A 220 -1.72 -15.97 -7.60
C LEU A 220 -1.71 -17.08 -6.54
N ASP A 221 -1.80 -18.34 -6.97
CA ASP A 221 -1.73 -19.50 -6.08
C ASP A 221 -0.28 -19.92 -5.81
N SER A 222 0.15 -19.79 -4.56
CA SER A 222 1.50 -20.18 -4.11
C SER A 222 1.74 -21.70 -4.13
N LYS A 223 0.68 -22.52 -4.12
CA LYS A 223 0.81 -23.99 -4.11
C LYS A 223 1.21 -24.55 -5.46
N THR A 224 0.97 -23.80 -6.53
CA THR A 224 1.28 -24.22 -7.90
C THR A 224 2.73 -23.86 -8.26
N PRO A 225 3.48 -24.74 -8.94
CA PRO A 225 4.87 -24.45 -9.30
C PRO A 225 5.01 -23.27 -10.27
N THR A 226 3.97 -23.00 -11.07
CA THR A 226 3.95 -21.88 -12.03
C THR A 226 3.28 -20.62 -11.50
N LYS A 227 2.81 -20.62 -10.24
CA LYS A 227 2.09 -19.50 -9.61
C LYS A 227 0.91 -19.05 -10.48
N LYS A 228 0.00 -19.97 -10.77
CA LYS A 228 -1.16 -19.71 -11.63
C LYS A 228 -2.07 -18.63 -11.04
N ILE A 229 -2.73 -17.89 -11.92
CA ILE A 229 -3.71 -16.89 -11.54
C ILE A 229 -4.93 -17.54 -10.85
N THR A 230 -5.39 -16.95 -9.75
CA THR A 230 -6.60 -17.38 -9.05
C THR A 230 -7.85 -16.73 -9.67
N GLU A 231 -9.04 -17.19 -9.28
CA GLU A 231 -10.28 -16.52 -9.70
C GLU A 231 -10.35 -15.07 -9.17
N LEU A 232 -9.84 -14.84 -7.95
CA LEU A 232 -9.68 -13.49 -7.41
C LEU A 232 -8.76 -12.65 -8.30
N GLY A 233 -7.59 -13.18 -8.69
CA GLY A 233 -6.65 -12.50 -9.59
C GLY A 233 -7.26 -12.18 -10.95
N ARG A 234 -8.08 -13.09 -11.51
CA ARG A 234 -8.80 -12.88 -12.76
C ARG A 234 -9.78 -11.70 -12.63
N ARG A 235 -10.58 -11.66 -11.55
CA ARG A 235 -11.47 -10.53 -11.26
C ARG A 235 -10.70 -9.22 -11.07
N MET A 236 -9.54 -9.26 -10.42
CA MET A 236 -8.67 -8.08 -10.25
C MET A 236 -8.15 -7.53 -11.57
N SER A 237 -7.80 -8.41 -12.53
CA SER A 237 -7.24 -8.02 -13.83
C SER A 237 -8.21 -7.23 -14.73
N ALA A 238 -9.51 -7.26 -14.42
CA ALA A 238 -10.53 -6.48 -15.13
C ALA A 238 -10.41 -4.96 -14.88
N PHE A 239 -9.69 -4.55 -13.82
CA PHE A 239 -9.52 -3.14 -13.47
C PHE A 239 -8.13 -2.63 -13.92
N PRO A 240 -8.05 -1.54 -14.70
CA PRO A 240 -6.78 -0.98 -15.19
C PRO A 240 -6.10 -0.08 -14.14
N ILE A 241 -5.85 -0.64 -12.95
CA ILE A 241 -5.28 0.07 -11.78
C ILE A 241 -4.33 -0.86 -11.01
N ASN A 242 -3.58 -0.31 -10.04
CA ASN A 242 -2.67 -1.12 -9.22
C ASN A 242 -3.41 -2.31 -8.56
N PRO A 243 -2.83 -3.53 -8.58
CA PRO A 243 -3.47 -4.72 -8.01
C PRO A 243 -3.95 -4.56 -6.56
N ARG A 244 -3.27 -3.76 -5.71
CA ARG A 244 -3.73 -3.47 -4.35
C ARG A 244 -5.10 -2.82 -4.33
N TYR A 245 -5.32 -1.86 -5.23
CA TYR A 245 -6.60 -1.17 -5.38
C TYR A 245 -7.64 -2.04 -6.07
N SER A 246 -7.24 -2.86 -7.04
CA SER A 246 -8.14 -3.85 -7.66
C SER A 246 -8.68 -4.82 -6.62
N LYS A 247 -7.85 -5.29 -5.67
CA LYS A 247 -8.29 -6.14 -4.55
C LYS A 247 -9.33 -5.43 -3.68
N MET A 248 -9.11 -4.15 -3.34
CA MET A 248 -10.06 -3.35 -2.57
C MET A 248 -11.42 -3.26 -3.28
N LEU A 249 -11.42 -3.02 -4.59
CA LEU A 249 -12.65 -2.98 -5.40
C LEU A 249 -13.36 -4.33 -5.40
N VAL A 250 -12.64 -5.44 -5.57
CA VAL A 250 -13.23 -6.78 -5.59
C VAL A 250 -13.84 -7.15 -4.22
N ILE A 251 -13.18 -6.82 -3.11
CA ILE A 251 -13.74 -7.03 -1.77
C ILE A 251 -14.98 -6.15 -1.56
N ALA A 252 -14.94 -4.90 -2.00
CA ALA A 252 -16.07 -3.97 -1.89
C ALA A 252 -17.30 -4.43 -2.69
N GLN A 253 -17.15 -5.31 -3.69
CA GLN A 253 -18.29 -5.88 -4.42
C GLN A 253 -19.16 -6.79 -3.56
N GLU A 254 -18.60 -7.41 -2.51
CA GLU A 254 -19.36 -8.24 -1.57
C GLU A 254 -20.30 -7.39 -0.70
N ASN A 255 -19.97 -6.11 -0.50
CA ASN A 255 -20.82 -5.15 0.19
C ASN A 255 -21.09 -3.94 -0.71
N GLN A 256 -22.12 -4.07 -1.55
CA GLN A 256 -22.49 -3.10 -2.59
C GLN A 256 -22.66 -1.67 -2.06
N VAL A 257 -23.02 -1.48 -0.78
CA VAL A 257 -23.18 -0.17 -0.15
C VAL A 257 -21.85 0.59 -0.02
N LEU A 258 -20.72 -0.13 0.16
CA LEU A 258 -19.39 0.47 0.31
C LEU A 258 -18.72 0.81 -1.02
N LEU A 259 -19.23 0.25 -2.12
CA LEU A 259 -18.61 0.31 -3.43
C LEU A 259 -18.40 1.74 -3.97
N PRO A 260 -19.37 2.69 -3.86
CA PRO A 260 -19.15 4.08 -4.29
C PRO A 260 -17.98 4.76 -3.57
N TYR A 261 -17.81 4.48 -2.27
CA TYR A 261 -16.76 5.06 -1.43
C TYR A 261 -15.38 4.53 -1.80
N ILE A 262 -15.25 3.21 -1.99
CA ILE A 262 -13.98 2.60 -2.39
C ILE A 262 -13.60 3.03 -3.81
N ILE A 263 -14.53 3.12 -4.76
CA ILE A 263 -14.26 3.65 -6.10
C ILE A 263 -13.76 5.10 -6.02
N ALA A 264 -14.40 5.96 -5.22
CA ALA A 264 -13.95 7.33 -5.01
C ALA A 264 -12.54 7.39 -4.41
N LEU A 265 -12.28 6.59 -3.37
CA LEU A 265 -10.98 6.53 -2.70
C LEU A 265 -9.88 6.01 -3.63
N VAL A 266 -10.11 4.91 -4.33
CA VAL A 266 -9.17 4.32 -5.30
C VAL A 266 -8.86 5.30 -6.42
N ALA A 267 -9.87 6.02 -6.93
CA ALA A 267 -9.66 7.06 -7.93
C ALA A 267 -8.78 8.20 -7.38
N ALA A 268 -8.98 8.59 -6.10
CA ALA A 268 -8.15 9.59 -5.43
C ALA A 268 -6.69 9.14 -5.31
N LEU A 269 -6.47 7.93 -4.79
CA LEU A 269 -5.13 7.37 -4.56
C LEU A 269 -4.37 7.09 -5.86
N SER A 270 -5.07 6.86 -6.97
CA SER A 270 -4.46 6.66 -8.29
C SER A 270 -3.94 7.97 -8.90
N VAL A 271 -4.31 9.13 -8.37
CA VAL A 271 -3.85 10.43 -8.85
C VAL A 271 -2.77 10.96 -7.91
N ASN A 272 -1.58 11.22 -8.45
CA ASN A 272 -0.48 11.79 -7.67
C ASN A 272 -0.82 13.20 -7.20
N GLU A 273 -0.38 13.60 -6.00
CA GLU A 273 -0.41 14.99 -5.51
C GLU A 273 -1.78 15.68 -5.66
N VAL A 274 -2.79 15.15 -4.97
CA VAL A 274 -4.16 15.72 -4.95
C VAL A 274 -4.21 16.99 -4.09
N LEU A 275 -3.50 16.95 -2.96
CA LEU A 275 -3.46 17.98 -1.93
C LEU A 275 -2.30 18.94 -2.17
N THR A 276 -2.54 20.25 -2.09
CA THR A 276 -1.49 21.29 -2.17
C THR A 276 -1.08 21.73 -0.77
N ASN A 277 0.21 21.90 -0.50
CA ASN A 277 0.64 22.45 0.80
C ASN A 277 0.72 23.98 0.73
N GLY A 278 0.61 24.65 1.88
CA GLY A 278 0.70 26.11 1.99
C GLY A 278 -0.33 26.72 2.93
N GLN A 279 -0.44 28.05 2.89
CA GLN A 279 -1.38 28.82 3.68
C GLN A 279 -2.47 29.43 2.79
N ILE A 280 -3.68 29.57 3.33
CA ILE A 280 -4.76 30.33 2.71
C ILE A 280 -5.03 31.56 3.56
N LYS A 281 -5.19 32.70 2.90
CA LYS A 281 -5.67 33.93 3.53
C LYS A 281 -7.19 33.90 3.60
N ILE A 282 -7.74 33.96 4.81
CA ILE A 282 -9.17 34.04 5.07
C ILE A 282 -9.45 35.41 5.70
N GLN A 283 -10.42 36.14 5.16
CA GLN A 283 -10.92 37.36 5.80
C GLN A 283 -11.92 36.98 6.88
N LYS A 284 -11.61 37.33 8.13
CA LYS A 284 -12.52 37.19 9.27
C LYS A 284 -12.51 38.52 10.02
N ASP A 285 -13.69 39.13 10.21
CA ASP A 285 -13.87 40.40 10.94
C ASP A 285 -12.92 41.55 10.48
N ASN A 286 -12.83 41.77 9.16
CA ASN A 286 -11.95 42.77 8.52
C ASN A 286 -10.43 42.60 8.80
N GLN A 287 -10.01 41.46 9.35
CA GLN A 287 -8.60 41.08 9.49
C GLN A 287 -8.27 39.92 8.55
N GLU A 288 -7.13 39.99 7.85
CA GLU A 288 -6.59 38.88 7.07
C GLU A 288 -5.87 37.91 8.01
N LEU A 289 -6.44 36.72 8.20
CA LEU A 289 -5.80 35.62 8.93
C LEU A 289 -5.27 34.61 7.91
N SER A 290 -3.97 34.29 7.99
CA SER A 290 -3.39 33.16 7.28
C SER A 290 -3.63 31.89 8.10
N ILE A 291 -4.35 30.93 7.51
CA ILE A 291 -4.59 29.61 8.11
C ILE A 291 -3.83 28.57 7.29
N SER A 292 -3.15 27.66 7.99
CA SER A 292 -2.51 26.52 7.33
C SER A 292 -3.57 25.62 6.70
N LEU A 293 -3.31 25.15 5.48
CA LEU A 293 -4.17 24.15 4.82
C LEU A 293 -4.31 22.86 5.63
N ASP A 294 -3.32 22.54 6.44
CA ASP A 294 -3.35 21.36 7.30
C ASP A 294 -4.36 21.51 8.44
N ASP A 295 -4.54 22.73 8.97
CA ASP A 295 -5.58 23.02 9.97
C ASP A 295 -6.98 22.93 9.37
N VAL A 296 -7.15 23.41 8.13
CA VAL A 296 -8.42 23.28 7.40
C VAL A 296 -8.76 21.80 7.17
N ARG A 297 -7.78 20.96 6.85
CA ARG A 297 -7.97 19.51 6.70
C ARG A 297 -8.33 18.82 8.01
N ARG A 298 -7.73 19.24 9.13
CA ARG A 298 -8.06 18.74 10.47
C ARG A 298 -9.52 19.01 10.83
N GLN A 299 -10.07 20.16 10.46
CA GLN A 299 -11.49 20.48 10.68
C GLN A 299 -12.43 19.53 9.93
N TRP A 300 -11.96 18.91 8.85
CA TRP A 300 -12.75 17.93 8.10
C TRP A 300 -12.77 16.57 8.75
N ILE A 301 -12.00 16.32 9.79
CA ILE A 301 -11.95 14.99 10.39
C ILE A 301 -12.86 14.95 11.62
N GLY A 302 -13.73 13.94 11.65
CA GLY A 302 -14.54 13.65 12.84
C GLY A 302 -13.71 12.97 13.92
N GLN A 303 -14.35 12.59 15.02
CA GLN A 303 -13.70 11.83 16.08
C GLN A 303 -13.74 10.31 15.80
N GLY A 304 -13.07 9.52 16.64
CA GLY A 304 -13.14 8.06 16.62
C GLY A 304 -12.70 7.44 15.28
N GLU A 305 -13.57 6.65 14.67
CA GLU A 305 -13.30 5.92 13.41
C GLU A 305 -12.96 6.86 12.25
N SER A 306 -13.59 8.04 12.20
CA SER A 306 -13.32 9.04 11.17
C SER A 306 -11.91 9.62 11.28
N LEU A 307 -11.37 9.76 12.49
CA LEU A 307 -10.00 10.20 12.74
C LEU A 307 -9.01 9.15 12.30
N LEU A 308 -9.24 7.90 12.71
CA LEU A 308 -8.36 6.78 12.36
C LEU A 308 -8.36 6.46 10.87
N PHE A 309 -9.39 6.81 10.11
CA PHE A 309 -9.37 6.72 8.65
C PHE A 309 -8.37 7.72 8.01
N GLY A 310 -7.95 8.75 8.75
CA GLY A 310 -6.79 9.57 8.46
C GLY A 310 -6.92 10.34 7.15
N ASP A 311 -5.84 10.30 6.35
CA ASP A 311 -5.74 11.04 5.09
C ASP A 311 -6.80 10.58 4.08
N MET A 312 -7.24 9.31 4.17
CA MET A 312 -8.29 8.75 3.34
C MET A 312 -9.62 9.46 3.54
N MET A 313 -9.92 9.90 4.77
CA MET A 313 -11.14 10.66 5.06
C MET A 313 -11.11 12.04 4.43
N VAL A 314 -9.95 12.70 4.42
CA VAL A 314 -9.77 14.01 3.79
C VAL A 314 -10.05 13.90 2.29
N LEU A 315 -9.49 12.89 1.63
CA LEU A 315 -9.71 12.63 0.21
C LEU A 315 -11.19 12.32 -0.08
N LEU A 316 -11.84 11.51 0.75
CA LEU A 316 -13.23 11.14 0.57
C LEU A 316 -14.18 12.33 0.75
N LYS A 317 -13.95 13.16 1.78
CA LYS A 317 -14.71 14.40 2.00
C LYS A 317 -14.47 15.42 0.89
N ALA A 318 -13.23 15.53 0.39
CA ALA A 318 -12.91 16.39 -0.76
C ALA A 318 -13.75 16.03 -1.99
N ILE A 319 -13.84 14.73 -2.30
CA ILE A 319 -14.64 14.23 -3.42
C ILE A 319 -16.13 14.44 -3.16
N GLY A 320 -16.61 14.10 -1.97
CA GLY A 320 -18.02 14.28 -1.59
C GLY A 320 -18.47 15.74 -1.65
N ALA A 321 -17.68 16.67 -1.12
CA ALA A 321 -17.97 18.10 -1.17
C ALA A 321 -18.05 18.63 -2.60
N LEU A 322 -17.14 18.18 -3.48
CA LEU A 322 -17.12 18.58 -4.88
C LEU A 322 -18.23 17.94 -5.73
N ASP A 323 -18.77 16.78 -5.33
CA ASP A 323 -19.94 16.18 -5.96
C ASP A 323 -21.24 16.91 -5.58
N HIS A 324 -21.31 17.48 -4.38
CA HIS A 324 -22.47 18.24 -3.90
C HIS A 324 -22.44 19.71 -4.31
N GLY A 325 -21.25 20.27 -4.52
CA GLY A 325 -21.06 21.65 -4.97
C GLY A 325 -21.47 21.88 -6.43
N ASN A 326 -22.02 23.07 -6.72
CA ASN A 326 -22.33 23.47 -8.09
C ASN A 326 -21.05 23.63 -8.94
N SER A 327 -21.10 23.19 -10.20
CA SER A 327 -19.98 23.21 -11.15
C SER A 327 -19.37 24.59 -11.38
N LYS A 328 -20.16 25.66 -11.22
CA LYS A 328 -19.73 27.06 -11.40
C LYS A 328 -18.68 27.53 -10.38
N ASN A 329 -18.61 26.89 -9.20
CA ASN A 329 -17.67 27.25 -8.13
C ASN A 329 -16.53 26.22 -7.98
N TYR A 330 -16.30 25.35 -8.97
CA TYR A 330 -15.37 24.24 -8.82
C TYR A 330 -13.93 24.68 -8.53
N GLN A 331 -13.42 25.68 -9.26
CA GLN A 331 -12.06 26.20 -9.11
C GLN A 331 -11.86 26.89 -7.75
N THR A 332 -12.84 27.70 -7.33
CA THR A 332 -12.80 28.44 -6.07
C THR A 332 -12.90 27.51 -4.87
N VAL A 333 -13.77 26.50 -4.93
CA VAL A 333 -13.89 25.46 -3.91
C VAL A 333 -12.60 24.64 -3.80
N CYS A 334 -12.01 24.21 -4.94
CA CYS A 334 -10.74 23.49 -4.91
C CYS A 334 -9.63 24.33 -4.26
N THR A 335 -9.52 25.61 -4.62
CA THR A 335 -8.50 26.51 -4.08
C THR A 335 -8.69 26.75 -2.59
N HIS A 336 -9.94 27.00 -2.14
CA HIS A 336 -10.28 27.20 -0.74
C HIS A 336 -9.93 26.00 0.15
N TYR A 337 -9.94 24.79 -0.39
CA TYR A 337 -9.66 23.57 0.37
C TYR A 337 -8.26 22.98 0.08
N GLY A 338 -7.41 23.70 -0.66
CA GLY A 338 -6.07 23.22 -0.98
C GLY A 338 -6.08 21.94 -1.82
N LEU A 339 -7.04 21.82 -2.74
CA LEU A 339 -7.17 20.75 -3.70
C LEU A 339 -6.73 21.23 -5.07
N ARG A 340 -6.04 20.37 -5.82
CA ARG A 340 -5.64 20.70 -7.19
C ARG A 340 -6.80 20.47 -8.17
N PRO A 341 -7.31 21.50 -8.88
CA PRO A 341 -8.48 21.35 -9.75
C PRO A 341 -8.30 20.32 -10.87
N LYS A 342 -7.09 20.25 -11.44
CA LYS A 342 -6.73 19.26 -12.47
C LYS A 342 -6.76 17.84 -11.91
N ALA A 343 -6.20 17.62 -10.72
CA ALA A 343 -6.24 16.32 -10.04
C ALA A 343 -7.67 15.86 -9.81
N MET A 344 -8.51 16.74 -9.27
CA MET A 344 -9.92 16.43 -9.01
C MET A 344 -10.70 16.13 -10.30
N THR A 345 -10.35 16.78 -11.41
CA THR A 345 -10.93 16.48 -12.73
C THR A 345 -10.54 15.08 -13.21
N ASP A 346 -9.28 14.70 -13.01
CA ASP A 346 -8.77 13.38 -13.39
C ASP A 346 -9.35 12.28 -12.47
N ILE A 347 -9.50 12.53 -11.16
CA ILE A 347 -10.22 11.66 -10.22
C ILE A 347 -11.64 11.40 -10.72
N ARG A 348 -12.37 12.44 -11.14
CA ARG A 348 -13.73 12.27 -11.70
C ARG A 348 -13.75 11.46 -12.99
N LYS A 349 -12.71 11.51 -13.83
CA LYS A 349 -12.62 10.68 -15.04
C LYS A 349 -12.35 9.22 -14.68
N ILE A 350 -11.37 8.96 -13.82
CA ILE A 350 -11.02 7.62 -13.35
C ILE A 350 -12.21 6.98 -12.63
N ARG A 351 -12.86 7.71 -11.73
CA ARG A 351 -14.05 7.24 -11.02
C ARG A 351 -15.18 6.86 -11.99
N ARG A 352 -15.44 7.65 -13.03
CA ARG A 352 -16.44 7.32 -14.07
C ARG A 352 -16.07 6.04 -14.82
N GLN A 353 -14.81 5.87 -15.20
CA GLN A 353 -14.33 4.65 -15.86
C GLN A 353 -14.49 3.43 -14.94
N LEU A 354 -14.08 3.53 -13.67
CA LEU A 354 -14.24 2.45 -12.71
C LEU A 354 -15.71 2.09 -12.47
N ILE A 355 -16.60 3.09 -12.35
CA ILE A 355 -18.05 2.86 -12.25
C ILE A 355 -18.56 2.12 -13.48
N GLN A 356 -18.16 2.51 -14.69
CA GLN A 356 -18.59 1.83 -15.92
C GLN A 356 -18.13 0.36 -15.96
N ILE A 357 -16.88 0.09 -15.57
CA ILE A 357 -16.35 -1.27 -15.48
C ILE A 357 -17.15 -2.08 -14.44
N VAL A 358 -17.35 -1.53 -13.24
CA VAL A 358 -18.11 -2.21 -12.19
C VAL A 358 -19.55 -2.49 -12.63
N LYS A 359 -20.23 -1.55 -13.29
CA LYS A 359 -21.58 -1.77 -13.83
C LYS A 359 -21.63 -2.87 -14.89
N SER A 360 -20.57 -3.03 -15.67
CA SER A 360 -20.48 -4.13 -16.66
C SER A 360 -20.33 -5.50 -16.00
N ILE A 361 -19.71 -5.56 -14.82
CA ILE A 361 -19.51 -6.80 -14.04
C ILE A 361 -20.74 -7.10 -13.17
N LEU A 362 -21.33 -6.08 -12.55
CA LEU A 362 -22.45 -6.17 -11.60
C LEU A 362 -23.55 -5.13 -11.93
N PRO A 363 -24.47 -5.44 -12.88
CA PRO A 363 -25.50 -4.50 -13.31
C PRO A 363 -26.44 -4.03 -12.19
N GLU A 364 -26.67 -4.87 -11.17
CA GLU A 364 -27.52 -4.59 -10.01
C GLU A 364 -27.05 -3.36 -9.19
N THR A 365 -25.75 -3.04 -9.25
CA THR A 365 -25.15 -1.93 -8.50
C THR A 365 -25.37 -0.56 -9.17
N ALA A 366 -25.96 -0.52 -10.37
CA ALA A 366 -26.07 0.71 -11.16
C ALA A 366 -26.75 1.85 -10.41
N THR A 367 -27.88 1.57 -9.74
CA THR A 367 -28.66 2.57 -8.98
C THR A 367 -27.85 3.18 -7.84
N ILE A 368 -27.07 2.36 -7.13
CA ILE A 368 -26.24 2.82 -6.00
C ILE A 368 -25.09 3.68 -6.52
N LEU A 369 -24.46 3.28 -7.63
CA LEU A 369 -23.30 3.96 -8.21
C LEU A 369 -23.63 5.30 -8.88
N ASP A 370 -24.87 5.47 -9.35
CA ASP A 370 -25.34 6.74 -9.95
C ASP A 370 -25.75 7.79 -8.91
N SER A 371 -25.88 7.39 -7.65
CA SER A 371 -26.21 8.30 -6.56
C SER A 371 -25.02 9.19 -6.16
N ARG A 372 -25.31 10.38 -5.62
CA ARG A 372 -24.28 11.25 -5.05
C ARG A 372 -23.71 10.65 -3.78
N LEU A 373 -22.41 10.87 -3.56
CA LEU A 373 -21.69 10.26 -2.45
C LEU A 373 -22.03 10.92 -1.10
N LEU A 374 -22.99 10.37 -0.36
CA LEU A 374 -23.35 10.84 0.98
C LEU A 374 -22.21 10.65 1.99
N PRO A 375 -22.08 11.47 3.04
CA PRO A 375 -21.09 11.24 4.09
C PRO A 375 -21.24 9.82 4.71
N PRO A 376 -20.16 9.04 4.83
CA PRO A 376 -20.25 7.69 5.37
C PRO A 376 -20.50 7.69 6.88
N THR A 377 -21.19 6.67 7.38
CA THR A 377 -21.39 6.43 8.82
C THR A 377 -20.14 5.86 9.48
N GLU A 378 -20.02 5.91 10.81
CA GLU A 378 -18.87 5.32 11.52
C GLU A 378 -18.70 3.82 11.24
N GLN A 379 -19.80 3.07 11.15
CA GLN A 379 -19.76 1.65 10.80
C GLN A 379 -19.22 1.44 9.38
N GLN A 380 -19.66 2.26 8.42
CA GLN A 380 -19.14 2.22 7.05
C GLN A 380 -17.64 2.55 7.04
N ILE A 381 -17.21 3.57 7.78
CA ILE A 381 -15.79 3.95 7.88
C ILE A 381 -14.96 2.80 8.45
N CYS A 382 -15.43 2.13 9.51
CA CYS A 382 -14.74 0.96 10.05
C CYS A 382 -14.54 -0.14 8.99
N LEU A 383 -15.58 -0.42 8.20
CA LEU A 383 -15.50 -1.39 7.11
C LEU A 383 -14.57 -0.93 5.97
N LEU A 384 -14.57 0.37 5.63
CA LEU A 384 -13.64 0.94 4.64
C LEU A 384 -12.18 0.79 5.09
N ARG A 385 -11.90 1.01 6.38
CA ARG A 385 -10.56 0.78 6.98
C ARG A 385 -10.13 -0.69 6.86
N LYS A 386 -11.05 -1.63 7.10
CA LYS A 386 -10.81 -3.08 6.91
C LYS A 386 -10.49 -3.43 5.46
N ILE A 387 -11.25 -2.90 4.50
CA ILE A 387 -11.00 -3.11 3.06
C ILE A 387 -9.64 -2.55 2.65
N LEU A 388 -9.29 -1.37 3.14
CA LEU A 388 -8.00 -0.75 2.88
C LEU A 388 -6.85 -1.61 3.43
N ALA A 389 -6.98 -2.10 4.67
CA ALA A 389 -6.01 -3.02 5.28
C ALA A 389 -5.84 -4.31 4.47
N ALA A 390 -6.94 -4.87 3.95
CA ALA A 390 -6.91 -6.07 3.10
C ALA A 390 -6.22 -5.85 1.74
N GLY A 391 -6.23 -4.62 1.22
CA GLY A 391 -5.51 -4.26 -0.02
C GLY A 391 -4.04 -3.88 0.22
N MET A 392 -3.72 -3.28 1.36
CA MET A 392 -2.40 -2.76 1.72
C MET A 392 -1.58 -3.73 2.60
N VAL A 393 -1.65 -5.03 2.31
CA VAL A 393 -1.10 -6.09 3.17
C VAL A 393 0.41 -6.02 3.38
N ASP A 394 1.15 -5.55 2.37
CA ASP A 394 2.61 -5.37 2.42
C ASP A 394 3.01 -3.98 2.94
N ARG A 395 2.03 -3.08 3.14
CA ARG A 395 2.23 -1.68 3.51
C ARG A 395 1.68 -1.40 4.90
N LEU A 396 2.13 -2.20 5.87
CA LEU A 396 1.81 -2.09 7.28
C LEU A 396 2.99 -1.53 8.07
N ALA A 397 2.71 -0.69 9.06
CA ALA A 397 3.71 -0.18 9.98
C ALA A 397 3.22 -0.17 11.43
N LYS A 398 4.13 -0.46 12.36
CA LYS A 398 3.91 -0.46 13.81
C LYS A 398 4.71 0.66 14.44
N ARG A 399 4.10 1.42 15.35
CA ARG A 399 4.78 2.44 16.14
C ARG A 399 5.86 1.81 17.02
N ILE A 400 7.04 2.42 17.03
CA ILE A 400 8.15 2.05 17.91
C ILE A 400 7.97 2.81 19.23
N GLU A 401 8.07 2.09 20.35
CA GLU A 401 8.06 2.69 21.69
C GLU A 401 9.46 3.20 22.05
N GLY A 402 9.56 4.48 22.40
CA GLY A 402 10.81 5.11 22.79
C GLY A 402 11.58 5.80 21.65
N PRO A 403 12.69 6.46 21.99
CA PRO A 403 13.53 7.17 21.02
C PRO A 403 14.34 6.17 20.17
N VAL A 404 14.47 6.47 18.89
CA VAL A 404 15.32 5.74 17.94
C VAL A 404 16.46 6.65 17.49
N VAL A 405 17.64 6.09 17.25
CA VAL A 405 18.76 6.86 16.69
C VAL A 405 18.69 6.80 15.17
N VAL A 406 18.60 7.96 14.53
CA VAL A 406 18.60 8.13 13.08
C VAL A 406 19.69 9.13 12.74
N ASN A 407 20.65 8.72 11.90
CA ASN A 407 21.80 9.55 11.48
C ASN A 407 22.50 10.21 12.68
N GLY A 408 22.78 9.44 13.74
CA GLY A 408 23.42 9.94 14.97
C GLY A 408 22.53 10.75 15.92
N HIS A 409 21.31 11.13 15.50
CA HIS A 409 20.39 11.96 16.29
C HIS A 409 19.25 11.14 16.89
N LYS A 410 18.84 11.47 18.12
CA LYS A 410 17.64 10.85 18.73
C LYS A 410 16.38 11.42 18.09
N ALA A 411 15.56 10.54 17.52
CA ALA A 411 14.28 10.84 16.94
C ALA A 411 13.17 10.07 17.69
N ASN A 412 12.07 10.75 17.97
CA ASN A 412 10.86 10.15 18.55
C ASN A 412 9.81 9.89 17.46
N ASN A 413 8.76 9.15 17.82
CA ASN A 413 7.58 8.92 16.96
C ASN A 413 7.90 8.18 15.65
N ALA A 414 8.88 7.28 15.71
CA ALA A 414 9.23 6.39 14.61
C ALA A 414 8.26 5.20 14.50
N TYR A 415 8.19 4.65 13.30
CA TYR A 415 7.46 3.44 12.95
C TYR A 415 8.42 2.43 12.33
N GLN A 416 8.11 1.15 12.50
CA GLN A 416 8.79 0.04 11.85
C GLN A 416 7.84 -0.54 10.80
N THR A 417 8.35 -0.85 9.60
CA THR A 417 7.55 -1.51 8.55
C THR A 417 7.89 -3.00 8.47
N LEU A 418 7.11 -3.74 7.67
CA LEU A 418 7.41 -5.15 7.37
C LEU A 418 8.60 -5.33 6.42
N LEU A 419 8.94 -4.31 5.62
CA LEU A 419 9.91 -4.39 4.53
C LEU A 419 11.27 -3.76 4.86
N LEU A 420 11.26 -2.70 5.68
CA LEU A 420 12.43 -1.93 6.09
C LEU A 420 12.84 -2.23 7.54
N GLU A 421 14.15 -2.28 7.77
CA GLU A 421 14.73 -2.29 9.12
C GLU A 421 14.86 -0.88 9.68
N GLU A 422 15.09 0.11 8.81
CA GLU A 422 15.20 1.51 9.19
C GLU A 422 13.86 2.07 9.70
N PRO A 423 13.89 2.96 10.71
CA PRO A 423 12.72 3.64 11.20
C PRO A 423 12.17 4.62 10.16
N VAL A 424 10.84 4.65 10.05
CA VAL A 424 10.10 5.53 9.15
C VAL A 424 9.20 6.49 9.95
N PHE A 425 8.86 7.64 9.38
CA PHE A 425 8.13 8.70 10.08
C PHE A 425 6.85 9.08 9.34
N ILE A 426 5.80 9.47 10.06
CA ILE A 426 4.60 10.01 9.42
C ILE A 426 4.96 11.34 8.77
N HIS A 427 4.55 11.54 7.52
CA HIS A 427 4.79 12.80 6.82
C HIS A 427 4.06 13.97 7.53
N PRO A 428 4.69 15.15 7.71
CA PRO A 428 4.11 16.27 8.45
C PRO A 428 2.74 16.75 7.94
N SER A 429 2.49 16.60 6.63
CA SER A 429 1.21 16.97 6.02
C SER A 429 0.06 15.98 6.29
N SER A 430 0.33 14.86 6.96
CA SER A 430 -0.71 13.89 7.32
C SER A 430 -1.49 14.40 8.52
N VAL A 431 -2.79 14.11 8.55
CA VAL A 431 -3.60 14.54 9.70
C VAL A 431 -3.27 13.76 10.97
N LEU A 432 -2.81 12.52 10.82
CA LEU A 432 -2.48 11.61 11.92
C LEU A 432 -1.08 11.83 12.53
N VAL A 433 -0.34 12.88 12.12
CA VAL A 433 1.01 13.16 12.62
C VAL A 433 1.06 13.39 14.14
N ASN A 434 -0.02 13.87 14.74
CA ASN A 434 -0.10 14.13 16.19
C ASN A 434 -0.75 12.98 16.97
N ASP A 435 -1.67 12.24 16.35
CA ASP A 435 -2.43 11.16 17.01
C ASP A 435 -1.60 9.88 17.18
N LEU A 436 -0.66 9.63 16.26
CA LEU A 436 0.32 8.56 16.32
C LEU A 436 -0.26 7.17 16.69
N PRO A 437 -1.23 6.65 15.90
CA PRO A 437 -1.86 5.35 16.16
C PRO A 437 -0.84 4.21 16.14
N THR A 438 -1.05 3.18 16.99
CA THR A 438 -0.10 2.07 17.16
C THR A 438 0.19 1.30 15.86
N PHE A 439 -0.83 1.11 15.03
CA PHE A 439 -0.70 0.41 13.76
C PHE A 439 -1.35 1.22 12.64
N ILE A 440 -0.65 1.31 11.51
CA ILE A 440 -1.09 2.02 10.33
C ILE A 440 -0.88 1.18 9.08
N CYS A 441 -1.76 1.38 8.11
CA CYS A 441 -1.46 1.07 6.72
C CYS A 441 -1.14 2.35 5.95
N TYR A 442 -0.36 2.22 4.87
CA TYR A 442 0.12 3.36 4.11
C TYR A 442 0.13 3.09 2.60
N GLN A 443 0.18 4.17 1.80
CA GLN A 443 0.24 4.03 0.34
C GLN A 443 1.68 3.97 -0.18
N GLU A 444 2.52 4.92 0.22
CA GLU A 444 3.88 5.06 -0.29
C GLU A 444 4.88 5.48 0.78
N LEU A 445 6.13 5.08 0.54
CA LEU A 445 7.30 5.51 1.30
C LEU A 445 8.10 6.47 0.43
N HIS A 446 8.43 7.62 1.00
CA HIS A 446 9.17 8.67 0.31
C HIS A 446 10.37 9.11 1.12
N GLU A 447 11.55 9.00 0.55
CA GLU A 447 12.80 9.46 1.17
C GLU A 447 13.11 10.90 0.73
N THR A 448 13.28 11.77 1.72
CA THR A 448 13.82 13.12 1.56
C THR A 448 14.97 13.33 2.54
N THR A 449 14.74 14.00 3.66
CA THR A 449 15.69 14.10 4.79
C THR A 449 15.65 12.84 5.67
N ARG A 450 14.47 12.23 5.75
CA ARG A 450 14.20 10.94 6.38
C ARG A 450 13.21 10.16 5.50
N ILE A 451 13.00 8.89 5.81
CA ILE A 451 11.96 8.10 5.14
C ILE A 451 10.60 8.45 5.75
N PHE A 452 9.75 9.09 4.95
CA PHE A 452 8.40 9.47 5.32
C PHE A 452 7.35 8.53 4.73
N ILE A 453 6.29 8.31 5.49
CA ILE A 453 5.11 7.55 5.10
C ILE A 453 3.99 8.53 4.71
N LYS A 454 3.33 8.32 3.56
CA LYS A 454 2.23 9.16 3.06
C LYS A 454 0.93 8.38 2.85
N ASN A 455 -0.19 9.12 2.93
CA ASN A 455 -1.56 8.64 2.77
C ASN A 455 -1.85 7.47 3.71
N ILE A 456 -1.93 7.78 5.00
CA ILE A 456 -2.00 6.79 6.07
C ILE A 456 -3.41 6.63 6.64
N CYS A 457 -3.66 5.44 7.17
CA CYS A 457 -4.88 5.08 7.88
C CYS A 457 -4.53 4.18 9.06
N GLY A 458 -5.02 4.50 10.25
CA GLY A 458 -4.92 3.66 11.43
C GLY A 458 -5.72 2.37 11.25
N ILE A 459 -5.19 1.25 11.72
CA ILE A 459 -5.82 -0.08 11.61
C ILE A 459 -5.75 -0.83 12.93
N GLN A 460 -6.56 -1.88 13.06
CA GLN A 460 -6.40 -2.87 14.12
C GLN A 460 -5.80 -4.15 13.52
N MET A 461 -4.84 -4.76 14.22
CA MET A 461 -4.04 -5.87 13.67
C MET A 461 -4.76 -7.22 13.68
N ASP A 462 -5.75 -7.39 14.55
CA ASP A 462 -6.66 -8.54 14.59
C ASP A 462 -7.40 -8.73 13.25
N TRP A 463 -7.68 -7.63 12.54
CA TRP A 463 -8.32 -7.69 11.22
C TRP A 463 -7.48 -8.42 10.18
N ILE A 464 -6.15 -8.28 10.25
CA ILE A 464 -5.24 -8.89 9.28
C ILE A 464 -5.32 -10.42 9.34
N VAL A 465 -5.54 -10.98 10.52
CA VAL A 465 -5.66 -12.44 10.64
C VAL A 465 -6.94 -12.96 10.00
N GLN A 466 -8.04 -12.22 10.11
CA GLN A 466 -9.31 -12.58 9.48
C GLN A 466 -9.25 -12.40 7.96
N LEU A 467 -8.66 -11.29 7.51
CA LEU A 467 -8.66 -10.89 6.11
C LEU A 467 -7.59 -11.64 5.29
N ASN A 468 -6.42 -11.92 5.88
CA ASN A 468 -5.27 -12.51 5.20
C ASN A 468 -4.50 -13.49 6.13
N PRO A 469 -5.13 -14.60 6.56
CA PRO A 469 -4.53 -15.56 7.49
C PRO A 469 -3.25 -16.20 6.95
N HIS A 470 -3.10 -16.33 5.63
CA HIS A 470 -1.92 -16.91 4.98
C HIS A 470 -0.65 -16.07 5.14
N LEU A 471 -0.76 -14.81 5.55
CA LEU A 471 0.37 -13.94 5.86
C LEU A 471 0.84 -14.07 7.31
N CYS A 472 0.02 -14.70 8.15
CA CYS A 472 0.28 -14.85 9.57
C CYS A 472 0.98 -16.18 9.85
N SER A 473 1.93 -16.14 10.78
CA SER A 473 2.49 -17.34 11.39
C SER A 473 1.77 -17.60 12.71
N PHE A 474 1.22 -18.80 12.87
CA PHE A 474 0.47 -19.16 14.06
C PHE A 474 1.36 -19.97 15.02
N GLY A 475 1.40 -19.58 16.28
CA GLY A 475 2.10 -20.28 17.35
C GLY A 475 1.43 -21.60 17.75
N PRO A 476 1.86 -22.25 18.85
CA PRO A 476 1.20 -23.45 19.35
C PRO A 476 -0.27 -23.19 19.73
N ILE A 477 -1.06 -24.27 19.80
CA ILE A 477 -2.44 -24.23 20.28
C ILE A 477 -2.42 -23.93 21.78
N GLU A 478 -3.26 -22.99 22.21
CA GLU A 478 -3.41 -22.67 23.63
C GLU A 478 -4.27 -23.71 24.35
N ASP A 479 -3.88 -24.02 25.59
CA ASP A 479 -4.65 -24.93 26.45
C ASP A 479 -5.93 -24.26 26.98
N GLU A 480 -5.89 -22.93 27.16
CA GLU A 480 -7.01 -22.10 27.63
C GLU A 480 -7.15 -20.85 26.73
N PRO A 481 -8.29 -20.64 26.05
CA PRO A 481 -9.47 -21.52 26.00
C PRO A 481 -9.19 -22.81 25.24
N CYS A 482 -9.65 -23.94 25.78
CA CYS A 482 -9.45 -25.24 25.15
C CYS A 482 -10.14 -25.29 23.77
N PRO A 483 -9.58 -26.03 22.80
CA PRO A 483 -10.22 -26.28 21.52
C PRO A 483 -11.66 -26.75 21.69
N ARG A 484 -12.59 -26.21 20.90
CA ARG A 484 -14.02 -26.56 20.93
C ARG A 484 -14.51 -26.96 19.54
N TYR A 485 -15.62 -27.68 19.48
CA TYR A 485 -16.32 -27.94 18.24
C TYR A 485 -17.31 -26.79 17.97
N ASP A 486 -17.25 -26.20 16.79
CA ASP A 486 -18.19 -25.19 16.33
C ASP A 486 -19.30 -25.84 15.52
N GLU A 487 -20.51 -25.89 16.09
CA GLU A 487 -21.68 -26.53 15.47
C GLU A 487 -22.16 -25.81 14.21
N ILE A 488 -21.92 -24.50 14.09
CA ILE A 488 -22.38 -23.69 12.95
C ILE A 488 -21.44 -23.91 11.76
N GLN A 489 -20.14 -23.89 12.00
CA GLN A 489 -19.14 -24.11 10.94
C GLN A 489 -18.88 -25.59 10.66
N ASP A 490 -19.39 -26.49 11.50
CA ASP A 490 -19.10 -27.92 11.51
C ASP A 490 -17.58 -28.20 11.52
N LYS A 491 -16.86 -27.50 12.40
CA LYS A 491 -15.39 -27.59 12.46
C LYS A 491 -14.86 -27.52 13.88
N MET A 492 -13.76 -28.20 14.10
CA MET A 492 -12.94 -27.97 15.29
C MET A 492 -12.27 -26.59 15.21
N VAL A 493 -12.35 -25.82 16.28
CA VAL A 493 -11.70 -24.51 16.42
C VAL A 493 -10.80 -24.49 17.66
N CYS A 494 -9.74 -23.69 17.61
CA CYS A 494 -8.73 -23.58 18.65
C CYS A 494 -8.19 -22.15 18.77
N HIS A 495 -7.64 -21.82 19.93
CA HIS A 495 -7.05 -20.50 20.18
C HIS A 495 -5.55 -20.55 19.93
N ARG A 496 -5.04 -19.60 19.14
CA ARG A 496 -3.61 -19.49 18.81
C ARG A 496 -3.18 -18.03 18.81
N LYS A 497 -1.95 -17.78 19.23
CA LYS A 497 -1.29 -16.48 19.00
C LYS A 497 -0.82 -16.41 17.54
N ALA A 498 -1.07 -15.29 16.89
CA ALA A 498 -0.65 -15.04 15.53
C ALA A 498 0.43 -13.95 15.50
N THR A 499 1.45 -14.14 14.66
CA THR A 499 2.47 -13.15 14.37
C THR A 499 2.50 -12.83 12.88
N ILE A 500 2.93 -11.62 12.53
CA ILE A 500 3.15 -11.21 11.14
C ILE A 500 4.58 -10.71 10.97
N GLY A 501 5.11 -10.86 9.75
CA GLY A 501 6.43 -10.39 9.37
C GLY A 501 7.52 -11.44 9.58
N GLN A 502 8.23 -11.77 8.49
CA GLN A 502 9.33 -12.74 8.54
C GLN A 502 10.54 -12.22 9.33
N ARG A 503 10.80 -10.91 9.25
CA ARG A 503 11.94 -10.25 9.92
C ARG A 503 11.56 -9.69 11.27
N VAL A 504 10.39 -9.09 11.35
CA VAL A 504 9.90 -8.39 12.54
C VAL A 504 8.64 -9.12 12.98
N SER A 505 8.79 -10.12 13.84
CA SER A 505 7.68 -10.99 14.28
C SER A 505 6.73 -10.24 15.21
N TRP A 506 5.89 -9.37 14.66
CA TRP A 506 4.90 -8.61 15.42
C TRP A 506 3.79 -9.52 15.92
N SER A 507 3.54 -9.53 17.22
CA SER A 507 2.35 -10.15 17.80
C SER A 507 1.10 -9.39 17.36
N LEU A 508 0.11 -10.10 16.82
CA LEU A 508 -1.16 -9.54 16.33
C LEU A 508 -2.21 -9.36 17.43
N GLY A 509 -1.82 -9.49 18.70
CA GLY A 509 -2.66 -9.26 19.87
C GLY A 509 -2.84 -10.51 20.73
N PRO A 510 -3.99 -10.64 21.44
CA PRO A 510 -4.30 -11.83 22.22
C PRO A 510 -4.52 -13.04 21.30
N SER A 511 -4.68 -14.22 21.90
CA SER A 511 -5.03 -15.40 21.14
C SER A 511 -6.38 -15.23 20.47
N ILE A 512 -6.45 -15.73 19.26
CA ILE A 512 -7.62 -15.66 18.40
C ILE A 512 -8.11 -17.06 18.09
N GLU A 513 -9.41 -17.18 17.92
CA GLU A 513 -10.04 -18.42 17.50
C GLU A 513 -9.79 -18.66 16.02
N THR A 514 -9.25 -19.84 15.70
CA THR A 514 -8.92 -20.28 14.34
C THR A 514 -9.36 -21.71 14.14
N VAL A 515 -9.61 -22.11 12.89
CA VAL A 515 -9.89 -23.51 12.56
C VAL A 515 -8.70 -24.38 12.96
N PHE A 516 -8.99 -25.54 13.56
CA PHE A 516 -7.97 -26.46 14.01
C PHE A 516 -7.05 -26.89 12.84
N PRO A 517 -5.72 -26.87 13.02
CA PRO A 517 -4.79 -27.17 11.94
C PRO A 517 -4.97 -28.58 11.33
N THR A 518 -5.06 -28.64 10.00
CA THR A 518 -5.30 -29.87 9.21
C THR A 518 -4.04 -30.72 8.97
N ASP A 519 -2.88 -30.22 9.35
CA ASP A 519 -1.59 -30.94 9.35
C ASP A 519 -1.41 -31.82 10.59
N THR A 520 -2.22 -31.63 11.63
CA THR A 520 -2.11 -32.36 12.90
C THR A 520 -3.17 -33.45 13.06
N ILE A 521 -2.78 -34.55 13.73
CA ILE A 521 -3.69 -35.64 14.11
C ILE A 521 -4.53 -35.23 15.34
N ASP A 522 -4.11 -34.22 16.09
CA ASP A 522 -4.77 -33.76 17.30
C ASP A 522 -6.21 -33.30 17.07
N ARG A 523 -6.54 -32.84 15.86
CA ARG A 523 -7.94 -32.51 15.51
C ARG A 523 -8.88 -33.70 15.69
N PHE A 524 -8.43 -34.90 15.35
CA PHE A 524 -9.21 -36.14 15.48
C PHE A 524 -9.36 -36.54 16.95
N ARG A 525 -8.34 -36.26 17.78
CA ARG A 525 -8.41 -36.49 19.23
C ARG A 525 -9.48 -35.60 19.87
N TRP A 526 -9.47 -34.32 19.53
CA TRP A 526 -10.48 -33.37 20.02
C TRP A 526 -11.87 -33.65 19.47
N PHE A 527 -12.00 -33.99 18.18
CA PHE A 527 -13.27 -34.43 17.60
C PHE A 527 -13.81 -35.67 18.32
N GLY A 528 -12.96 -36.67 18.56
CA GLY A 528 -13.35 -37.87 19.29
C GLY A 528 -13.77 -37.60 20.74
N LYS A 529 -13.08 -36.70 21.45
CA LYS A 529 -13.52 -36.22 22.77
C LYS A 529 -14.93 -35.65 22.70
N TYR A 530 -15.20 -34.72 21.78
CA TYR A 530 -16.51 -34.08 21.64
C TYR A 530 -17.61 -35.01 21.14
N PHE A 531 -17.23 -36.09 20.45
CA PHE A 531 -18.15 -37.14 20.03
C PHE A 531 -18.62 -37.95 21.25
N LEU A 532 -17.67 -38.33 22.12
CA LEU A 532 -17.95 -39.02 23.39
C LEU A 532 -18.69 -38.12 24.38
N ASP A 533 -18.48 -36.80 24.33
CA ASP A 533 -19.25 -35.82 25.11
C ASP A 533 -20.71 -35.68 24.62
N GLY A 534 -21.05 -36.26 23.47
CA GLY A 534 -22.38 -36.13 22.87
C GLY A 534 -22.66 -34.75 22.26
N ILE A 535 -21.64 -33.90 22.11
CA ILE A 535 -21.78 -32.56 21.51
C ILE A 535 -22.00 -32.69 19.99
N ILE A 536 -21.22 -33.54 19.32
CA ILE A 536 -21.36 -33.76 17.87
C ILE A 536 -22.68 -34.49 17.54
N CYS A 537 -23.11 -35.40 18.41
CA CYS A 537 -24.31 -36.20 18.25
C CYS A 537 -25.14 -36.16 19.54
N PRO A 538 -26.10 -35.22 19.67
CA PRO A 538 -26.87 -35.01 20.91
C PRO A 538 -27.62 -36.25 21.41
N ARG A 539 -27.94 -37.21 20.54
CA ARG A 539 -28.54 -38.50 20.92
C ARG A 539 -27.63 -39.36 21.80
N LEU A 540 -26.31 -39.17 21.72
CA LEU A 540 -25.33 -39.88 22.54
C LEU A 540 -25.14 -39.25 23.93
N LEU A 541 -25.61 -38.02 24.14
CA LEU A 541 -25.46 -37.28 25.40
C LEU A 541 -26.03 -38.05 26.60
N GLN A 542 -27.10 -38.82 26.41
CA GLN A 542 -27.71 -39.65 27.46
C GLN A 542 -26.77 -40.75 28.00
N PHE A 543 -25.76 -41.16 27.23
CA PHE A 543 -24.79 -42.20 27.62
C PHE A 543 -23.50 -41.62 28.19
N HIS A 544 -23.28 -40.31 28.09
CA HIS A 544 -22.06 -39.64 28.57
C HIS A 544 -21.74 -39.93 30.06
N PRO A 545 -22.70 -39.89 31.01
CA PRO A 545 -22.44 -40.20 32.41
C PRO A 545 -21.99 -41.65 32.66
N ALA A 546 -22.27 -42.56 31.73
CA ALA A 546 -21.96 -43.99 31.85
C ALA A 546 -20.64 -44.39 31.16
N LEU A 547 -19.87 -43.43 30.65
CA LEU A 547 -18.57 -43.71 30.03
C LEU A 547 -17.61 -44.34 31.04
N LEU A 548 -17.03 -45.49 30.68
CA LEU A 548 -16.05 -46.23 31.48
C LEU A 548 -14.76 -45.44 31.71
N CYS A 549 -14.48 -44.43 30.88
CA CYS A 549 -13.35 -43.53 31.02
C CYS A 549 -13.78 -42.13 30.57
N SER A 550 -13.26 -41.09 31.23
CA SER A 550 -13.54 -39.71 30.83
C SER A 550 -13.14 -39.48 29.37
N SER A 551 -14.00 -38.79 28.61
CA SER A 551 -13.72 -38.35 27.23
C SER A 551 -12.42 -37.56 27.12
N ASN A 552 -12.00 -36.85 28.18
CA ASN A 552 -10.72 -36.15 28.25
C ASN A 552 -9.52 -37.07 28.04
N ALA A 553 -9.65 -38.38 28.27
CA ALA A 553 -8.61 -39.36 27.97
C ALA A 553 -8.17 -39.35 26.51
N MET A 554 -9.02 -38.90 25.56
CA MET A 554 -8.68 -38.78 24.15
C MET A 554 -7.58 -37.74 23.87
N VAL A 555 -7.46 -36.69 24.69
CA VAL A 555 -6.58 -35.54 24.45
C VAL A 555 -5.37 -35.48 25.40
N LYS A 556 -5.26 -36.39 26.37
CA LYS A 556 -4.12 -36.44 27.29
C LYS A 556 -2.88 -37.09 26.66
N SER A 557 -1.69 -36.75 27.17
CA SER A 557 -0.41 -37.28 26.67
C SER A 557 -0.30 -38.81 26.75
N TRP A 558 -0.96 -39.44 27.73
CA TRP A 558 -1.01 -40.89 27.91
C TRP A 558 -2.10 -41.60 27.09
N ALA A 559 -2.84 -40.88 26.24
CA ALA A 559 -3.87 -41.46 25.36
C ALA A 559 -3.33 -42.54 24.40
N SER A 560 -2.02 -42.57 24.16
CA SER A 560 -1.36 -43.61 23.36
C SER A 560 -1.28 -44.96 24.05
N LEU A 561 -1.33 -45.00 25.39
CA LEU A 561 -1.19 -46.22 26.18
C LEU A 561 -2.50 -46.99 26.34
N MET A 562 -3.64 -46.35 26.05
CA MET A 562 -4.95 -46.98 26.14
C MET A 562 -5.38 -47.53 24.77
N GLU A 563 -5.75 -48.81 24.74
CA GLU A 563 -6.18 -49.46 23.49
C GLU A 563 -7.48 -48.85 22.93
N ARG A 564 -8.41 -48.44 23.81
CA ARG A 564 -9.71 -47.87 23.41
C ARG A 564 -9.59 -46.51 22.71
N THR A 565 -8.70 -45.64 23.19
CA THR A 565 -8.44 -44.32 22.59
C THR A 565 -7.72 -44.48 21.26
N GLN A 566 -6.78 -45.43 21.14
CA GLN A 566 -6.09 -45.72 19.89
C GLN A 566 -7.02 -46.31 18.83
N LYS A 567 -7.87 -47.29 19.18
CA LYS A 567 -8.87 -47.84 18.25
C LYS A 567 -9.82 -46.75 17.75
N PHE A 568 -10.28 -45.87 18.64
CA PHE A 568 -11.16 -44.76 18.29
C PHE A 568 -10.46 -43.75 17.38
N LEU A 569 -9.25 -43.32 17.73
CA LEU A 569 -8.46 -42.39 16.94
C LEU A 569 -8.14 -42.95 15.54
N ASN A 570 -7.69 -44.20 15.46
CA ASN A 570 -7.35 -44.84 14.20
C ASN A 570 -8.55 -44.95 13.26
N ALA A 571 -9.74 -45.22 13.80
CA ALA A 571 -10.97 -45.21 13.00
C ALA A 571 -11.29 -43.82 12.46
N LEU A 572 -11.19 -42.76 13.26
CA LEU A 572 -11.39 -41.40 12.76
C LEU A 572 -10.37 -41.03 11.67
N VAL A 573 -9.09 -41.31 11.90
CA VAL A 573 -8.00 -40.99 10.97
C VAL A 573 -8.10 -41.77 9.66
N ALA A 574 -8.48 -43.05 9.71
CA ALA A 574 -8.56 -43.92 8.53
C ALA A 574 -9.55 -43.41 7.47
N LYS A 575 -10.64 -42.77 7.91
CA LYS A 575 -11.65 -42.17 7.04
C LYS A 575 -11.59 -40.63 7.02
N GLN A 576 -10.56 -40.03 7.62
CA GLN A 576 -10.36 -38.57 7.74
C GLN A 576 -11.58 -37.83 8.31
N ILE A 577 -12.19 -38.37 9.38
CA ILE A 577 -13.41 -37.82 9.99
C ILE A 577 -13.07 -36.77 11.05
N ASP A 578 -13.22 -35.50 10.71
CA ASP A 578 -13.00 -34.37 11.63
C ASP A 578 -14.20 -33.42 11.75
N ASN A 579 -15.30 -33.74 11.08
CA ASN A 579 -16.56 -33.00 11.14
C ASN A 579 -17.79 -33.93 11.08
N ARG A 580 -18.94 -33.39 11.47
CA ARG A 580 -20.22 -34.11 11.55
C ARG A 580 -20.72 -34.49 10.15
N THR A 581 -20.54 -33.64 9.15
CA THR A 581 -21.00 -33.89 7.78
C THR A 581 -20.32 -35.13 7.18
N GLN A 582 -19.00 -35.25 7.32
CA GLN A 582 -18.24 -36.44 6.92
C GLN A 582 -18.72 -37.71 7.64
N LEU A 583 -19.04 -37.60 8.93
CA LEU A 583 -19.52 -38.74 9.70
C LEU A 583 -20.89 -39.22 9.20
N ILE A 584 -21.80 -38.30 8.87
CA ILE A 584 -23.12 -38.61 8.30
C ILE A 584 -22.97 -39.23 6.90
N GLU A 585 -22.06 -38.70 6.08
CA GLU A 585 -21.75 -39.24 4.75
C GLU A 585 -21.26 -40.69 4.85
N ILE A 586 -20.37 -40.98 5.81
CA ILE A 586 -19.89 -42.35 6.03
C ILE A 586 -21.03 -43.25 6.52
N TRP A 587 -21.85 -42.81 7.47
CA TRP A 587 -23.00 -43.61 7.93
C TRP A 587 -24.05 -43.89 6.87
N SER A 588 -24.12 -43.10 5.79
CA SER A 588 -24.97 -43.40 4.64
C SER A 588 -24.51 -44.68 3.90
N THR A 589 -23.22 -44.99 3.95
CA THR A 589 -22.60 -46.16 3.31
C THR A 589 -22.36 -47.31 4.28
N GLU A 590 -21.91 -46.99 5.49
CA GLU A 590 -21.54 -47.92 6.56
C GLU A 590 -22.29 -47.52 7.86
N PRO A 591 -23.57 -47.89 8.02
CA PRO A 591 -24.40 -47.37 9.11
C PRO A 591 -23.94 -47.83 10.50
N GLN A 592 -23.15 -48.91 10.59
CA GLN A 592 -22.58 -49.41 11.85
C GLN A 592 -21.16 -48.88 12.13
N TYR A 593 -20.63 -47.99 11.28
CA TYR A 593 -19.29 -47.44 11.46
C TYR A 593 -19.16 -46.72 12.81
N LEU A 594 -18.08 -46.95 13.58
CA LEU A 594 -17.84 -46.52 14.98
C LEU A 594 -18.71 -47.17 16.08
N LEU A 595 -19.74 -47.96 15.77
CA LEU A 595 -20.64 -48.54 16.78
C LEU A 595 -19.90 -49.41 17.80
N ASP A 596 -19.20 -50.45 17.33
CA ASP A 596 -18.49 -51.37 18.22
C ASP A 596 -17.37 -50.68 18.99
N ILE A 597 -16.72 -49.70 18.36
CA ILE A 597 -15.67 -48.90 18.98
C ILE A 597 -16.27 -48.03 20.09
N TYR A 598 -17.40 -47.37 19.87
CA TYR A 598 -18.11 -46.60 20.88
C TYR A 598 -18.62 -47.48 22.03
N CYS A 599 -19.09 -48.70 21.73
CA CYS A 599 -19.45 -49.69 22.75
C CYS A 599 -18.29 -50.03 23.70
N THR A 600 -17.01 -50.01 23.23
CA THR A 600 -15.86 -50.22 24.13
C THR A 600 -15.69 -49.15 25.21
N TRP A 601 -16.37 -48.01 25.06
CA TRP A 601 -16.38 -46.92 26.03
C TRP A 601 -17.52 -47.01 27.05
N LEU A 602 -18.44 -47.97 26.91
CA LEU A 602 -19.62 -48.15 27.75
C LEU A 602 -19.68 -49.55 28.37
N PRO A 603 -20.31 -49.73 29.54
CA PRO A 603 -20.56 -51.04 30.11
C PRO A 603 -21.46 -51.87 29.18
N GLU A 604 -21.25 -53.19 29.16
CA GLU A 604 -21.96 -54.13 28.27
C GLU A 604 -23.49 -54.07 28.42
N SER A 605 -23.99 -53.74 29.61
CA SER A 605 -25.42 -53.57 29.89
C SER A 605 -26.11 -52.51 29.03
N LEU A 606 -25.37 -51.51 28.54
CA LEU A 606 -25.91 -50.42 27.71
C LEU A 606 -25.74 -50.66 26.20
N HIS A 607 -25.02 -51.71 25.78
CA HIS A 607 -24.73 -51.94 24.36
C HIS A 607 -26.00 -52.14 23.52
N THR A 608 -26.99 -52.85 24.06
CA THR A 608 -28.29 -53.06 23.38
C THR A 608 -29.05 -51.75 23.16
N GLN A 609 -28.98 -50.82 24.13
CA GLN A 609 -29.64 -49.52 24.04
C GLN A 609 -28.93 -48.57 23.07
N VAL A 610 -27.60 -48.62 23.00
CA VAL A 610 -26.85 -47.84 22.01
C VAL A 610 -27.15 -48.34 20.60
N ARG A 611 -27.19 -49.67 20.39
CA ARG A 611 -27.49 -50.29 19.10
C ARG A 611 -28.87 -49.93 18.56
N SER A 612 -29.86 -49.69 19.43
CA SER A 612 -31.21 -49.28 18.99
C SER A 612 -31.31 -47.82 18.56
N VAL A 613 -30.38 -46.96 19.01
CA VAL A 613 -30.32 -45.53 18.68
C VAL A 613 -29.29 -45.25 17.57
N TRP A 614 -28.53 -46.26 17.14
CA TRP A 614 -27.51 -46.16 16.11
C TRP A 614 -28.09 -46.30 14.69
N PRO A 615 -27.69 -45.46 13.71
CA PRO A 615 -26.76 -44.33 13.82
C PRO A 615 -27.40 -43.11 14.51
N PRO A 616 -26.66 -42.41 15.40
CA PRO A 616 -27.17 -41.30 16.20
C PRO A 616 -27.24 -39.99 15.40
N ILE A 617 -27.84 -40.06 14.21
CA ILE A 617 -28.02 -38.92 13.31
C ILE A 617 -28.94 -37.90 14.00
N PRO A 618 -28.52 -36.62 14.11
CA PRO A 618 -29.40 -35.60 14.67
C PRO A 618 -30.51 -35.29 13.67
N LYS A 619 -31.75 -35.11 14.16
CA LYS A 619 -32.90 -34.77 13.31
C LYS A 619 -32.73 -33.41 12.65
#